data_AF-A0A7I8KXT7-F1
#
_entry.id   AF-A0A7I8KXT7-F1
#
_cell.length_a   1.000
_cell.length_b   1.000
_cell.length_c   1.000
_cell.angle_alpha   90.00
_cell.angle_beta   90.00
_cell.angle_gamma   90.00
#
_symmetry.space_group_name_H-M   'P 1'
#
loop_
_entity.id
_entity.type
_entity.pdbx_description
1 polymer ?
#
loop_
_entity_poly.entity_id
_entity_poly.type
_entity_poly.pdbx_seq_one_letter_code
_entity_poly.pdbx_strand_id
1 'polypeptide(L)'
;MKYNPRVSSSRRKSRKAHFTAPSSVRRVLMSAPLSTDLRNKYNVRSVPVRKDDEVQVVRGTYKGREGKVVQVYRRRWVIHVERITREKVNGSTVNVGINPSKVIVTKLKLDKDRKALLERKAKGRATATDKAKGKFSAEDVAAAGAGAAAPSLGEID
;
A
#
# COMPACT_ATOMS: atom_id res chain seq x y z
N MET A 1 -12.30 19.55 -3.03
CA MET A 1 -12.31 19.65 -4.52
C MET A 1 -10.87 19.58 -5.02
N LYS A 2 -10.60 19.08 -6.24
CA LYS A 2 -9.23 19.06 -6.80
C LYS A 2 -8.90 20.43 -7.39
N TYR A 3 -7.92 21.14 -6.83
CA TYR A 3 -7.57 22.51 -7.22
C TYR A 3 -6.59 22.63 -8.40
N ASN A 4 -5.77 21.60 -8.66
CA ASN A 4 -4.76 21.67 -9.72
C ASN A 4 -5.39 21.53 -11.12
N PRO A 5 -5.29 22.53 -12.01
CA PRO A 5 -5.91 22.49 -13.34
C PRO A 5 -5.26 21.47 -14.30
N ARG A 6 -3.98 21.10 -14.07
CA ARG A 6 -3.22 20.21 -14.97
C ARG A 6 -3.62 18.73 -14.86
N VAL A 7 -4.24 18.33 -13.75
CA VAL A 7 -4.64 16.93 -13.52
C VAL A 7 -6.10 16.78 -13.92
N SER A 8 -6.47 15.81 -14.76
CA SER A 8 -7.87 15.61 -15.12
C SER A 8 -8.64 14.85 -14.03
N SER A 9 -9.90 15.22 -13.78
CA SER A 9 -10.87 14.46 -12.97
C SER A 9 -11.78 13.56 -13.82
N SER A 10 -11.63 13.58 -15.15
CA SER A 10 -12.46 12.78 -16.04
C SER A 10 -12.19 11.28 -15.87
N ARG A 11 -13.23 10.52 -15.53
CA ARG A 11 -13.18 9.05 -15.39
C ARG A 11 -12.56 8.37 -16.63
N ARG A 12 -12.93 8.84 -17.83
CA ARG A 12 -12.42 8.29 -19.11
C ARG A 12 -10.91 8.48 -19.23
N LYS A 13 -10.41 9.68 -18.96
CA LYS A 13 -8.97 10.00 -19.05
C LYS A 13 -8.16 9.20 -18.02
N SER A 14 -8.63 9.11 -16.77
CA SER A 14 -7.95 8.35 -15.72
C SER A 14 -7.89 6.84 -16.00
N ARG A 15 -8.98 6.24 -16.50
CA ARG A 15 -9.00 4.83 -16.89
C ARG A 15 -8.06 4.53 -18.05
N LYS A 16 -8.05 5.39 -19.08
CA LYS A 16 -7.12 5.26 -20.22
C LYS A 16 -5.68 5.28 -19.71
N ALA A 17 -5.31 6.29 -18.93
CA ALA A 17 -3.97 6.42 -18.35
C ALA A 17 -3.55 5.19 -17.52
N HIS A 18 -4.46 4.59 -16.75
CA HIS A 18 -4.17 3.38 -15.99
C HIS A 18 -3.92 2.17 -16.90
N PHE A 19 -4.86 1.82 -17.79
CA PHE A 19 -4.76 0.59 -18.57
C PHE A 19 -3.70 0.64 -19.67
N THR A 20 -3.40 1.82 -20.21
CA THR A 20 -2.35 2.02 -21.23
C THR A 20 -1.01 2.44 -20.65
N ALA A 21 -0.83 2.40 -19.32
CA ALA A 21 0.40 2.82 -18.67
C ALA A 21 1.63 2.02 -19.18
N PRO A 22 2.80 2.66 -19.36
CA PRO A 22 4.06 1.97 -19.67
C PRO A 22 4.60 1.22 -18.44
N SER A 23 5.52 0.27 -18.66
CA SER A 23 6.02 -0.65 -17.63
C SER A 23 6.60 0.04 -16.38
N SER A 24 7.29 1.17 -16.56
CA SER A 24 7.84 1.98 -15.47
C SER A 24 6.75 2.53 -14.55
N VAL A 25 5.66 3.03 -15.12
CA VAL A 25 4.49 3.53 -14.40
C VAL A 25 3.73 2.38 -13.74
N ARG A 26 3.55 1.25 -14.44
CA ARG A 26 2.93 0.05 -13.88
C ARG A 26 3.67 -0.48 -12.65
N ARG A 27 5.01 -0.44 -12.66
CA ARG A 27 5.81 -0.81 -11.49
C ARG A 27 5.44 0.01 -10.26
N VAL A 28 5.26 1.33 -10.42
CA VAL A 28 4.90 2.22 -9.30
C VAL A 28 3.47 1.96 -8.84
N LEU A 29 2.53 1.81 -9.78
CA LEU A 29 1.13 1.53 -9.49
C LEU A 29 0.93 0.16 -8.83
N MET A 30 1.75 -0.84 -9.17
CA MET A 30 1.79 -2.16 -8.54
C MET A 30 2.62 -2.15 -7.24
N SER A 31 2.28 -1.24 -6.34
CA SER A 31 2.82 -1.20 -4.98
C SER A 31 1.95 -1.98 -4.00
N ALA A 32 2.57 -2.62 -3.01
CA ALA A 32 1.90 -3.26 -1.90
C ALA A 32 2.22 -2.56 -0.57
N PRO A 33 1.29 -2.54 0.40
CA PRO A 33 1.56 -2.09 1.75
C PRO A 33 2.61 -2.98 2.45
N LEU A 34 3.47 -2.36 3.26
CA LEU A 34 4.37 -3.08 4.16
C LEU A 34 3.62 -3.52 5.44
N SER A 35 4.12 -4.56 6.11
CA SER A 35 3.70 -4.92 7.48
C SER A 35 4.02 -3.80 8.47
N THR A 36 3.39 -3.82 9.64
CA THR A 36 3.62 -2.83 10.72
C THR A 36 5.08 -2.74 11.11
N ASP A 37 5.76 -3.88 11.23
CA ASP A 37 7.16 -3.93 11.68
C ASP A 37 8.09 -3.31 10.63
N LEU A 38 7.85 -3.61 9.35
CA LEU A 38 8.61 -3.01 8.26
C LEU A 38 8.31 -1.51 8.08
N ARG A 39 7.08 -1.08 8.37
CA ARG A 39 6.72 0.35 8.36
C ARG A 39 7.47 1.10 9.45
N ASN A 40 7.55 0.55 10.65
CA ASN A 40 8.27 1.18 11.76
C ASN A 40 9.77 1.21 11.47
N LYS A 41 10.33 0.12 10.94
CA LYS A 41 11.75 0.02 10.58
C LYS A 41 12.20 1.01 9.50
N TYR A 42 11.43 1.14 8.42
CA TYR A 42 11.83 1.94 7.26
C TYR A 42 11.11 3.28 7.15
N ASN A 43 10.12 3.56 8.01
CA ASN A 43 9.23 4.72 7.93
C ASN A 43 8.58 4.91 6.53
N VAL A 44 8.19 3.82 5.88
CA VAL A 44 7.54 3.84 4.55
C VAL A 44 6.28 3.00 4.58
N ARG A 45 5.18 3.51 4.00
CA ARG A 45 3.88 2.80 3.99
C ARG A 45 3.78 1.69 2.95
N SER A 46 4.35 1.90 1.76
CA SER A 46 4.23 0.97 0.62
C SER A 46 5.42 1.01 -0.33
N VAL A 47 5.66 -0.11 -1.00
CA VAL A 47 6.80 -0.31 -1.92
C VAL A 47 6.32 -1.08 -3.16
N PRO A 48 6.86 -0.79 -4.36
CA PRO A 48 6.67 -1.63 -5.54
C PRO A 48 7.08 -3.08 -5.28
N VAL A 49 6.19 -4.03 -5.61
CA VAL A 49 6.45 -5.46 -5.39
C VAL A 49 7.53 -5.96 -6.35
N ARG A 50 8.45 -6.81 -5.86
CA ARG A 50 9.45 -7.51 -6.66
C ARG A 50 9.32 -9.02 -6.52
N LYS A 51 10.00 -9.74 -7.42
CA LYS A 51 10.22 -11.17 -7.29
C LYS A 51 11.02 -11.44 -6.00
N ASP A 52 10.71 -12.55 -5.34
CA ASP A 52 11.31 -13.03 -4.09
C ASP A 52 11.01 -12.18 -2.85
N ASP A 53 10.09 -11.20 -2.92
CA ASP A 53 9.50 -10.62 -1.71
C ASP A 53 8.57 -11.66 -1.06
N GLU A 54 8.56 -11.75 0.26
CA GLU A 54 7.58 -12.56 0.99
C GLU A 54 6.35 -11.73 1.28
N VAL A 55 5.20 -12.35 1.05
CA VAL A 55 3.93 -11.67 1.11
C VAL A 55 2.85 -12.52 1.77
N GLN A 56 1.96 -11.84 2.48
CA GLN A 56 0.77 -12.42 3.10
C GLN A 56 -0.49 -11.85 2.44
N VAL A 57 -1.44 -12.71 2.09
CA VAL A 57 -2.71 -12.29 1.49
C VAL A 57 -3.71 -11.90 2.58
N VAL A 58 -4.31 -10.71 2.45
CA VAL A 58 -5.23 -10.17 3.46
C VAL A 58 -6.69 -10.20 3.01
N ARG A 59 -6.93 -10.19 1.70
CA ARG A 59 -8.29 -10.12 1.13
C ARG A 59 -8.51 -11.19 0.07
N GLY A 60 -9.73 -11.75 0.04
CA GLY A 60 -10.17 -12.77 -0.92
C GLY A 60 -10.04 -14.19 -0.39
N THR A 61 -10.30 -15.17 -1.26
CA THR A 61 -10.37 -16.60 -0.92
C THR A 61 -9.09 -17.16 -0.30
N TYR A 62 -7.93 -16.62 -0.67
CA TYR A 62 -6.62 -17.09 -0.21
C TYR A 62 -6.08 -16.30 0.99
N LYS A 63 -6.95 -15.60 1.74
CA LYS A 63 -6.58 -14.83 2.93
C LYS A 63 -5.84 -15.71 3.96
N GLY A 64 -4.83 -15.15 4.62
CA GLY A 64 -4.03 -15.81 5.65
C GLY A 64 -2.88 -16.65 5.11
N ARG A 65 -2.85 -16.94 3.80
CA ARG A 65 -1.74 -17.64 3.17
C ARG A 65 -0.55 -16.70 2.96
N GLU A 66 0.63 -17.26 3.16
CA GLU A 66 1.92 -16.62 2.95
C GLU A 66 2.72 -17.35 1.87
N GLY A 67 3.53 -16.60 1.13
CA GLY A 67 4.43 -17.16 0.14
C GLY A 67 5.34 -16.12 -0.48
N LYS A 68 6.34 -16.58 -1.22
CA LYS A 68 7.21 -15.70 -2.00
C LYS A 68 6.55 -15.31 -3.30
N VAL A 69 6.82 -14.10 -3.77
CA VAL A 69 6.36 -13.64 -5.09
C VAL A 69 7.22 -14.32 -6.16
N VAL A 70 6.61 -15.22 -6.94
CA VAL A 70 7.29 -15.96 -8.01
C VAL A 70 7.52 -15.07 -9.23
N GLN A 71 6.48 -14.32 -9.62
CA GLN A 71 6.53 -13.44 -10.78
C GLN A 71 5.56 -12.26 -10.66
N VAL A 72 5.95 -11.13 -11.24
CA VAL A 72 5.14 -9.90 -11.28
C VAL A 72 4.70 -9.66 -12.73
N TYR A 73 3.46 -10.02 -13.04
CA TYR A 73 2.88 -9.90 -14.37
C TYR A 73 2.27 -8.49 -14.57
N ARG A 74 3.11 -7.53 -14.97
CA ARG A 74 2.70 -6.11 -15.10
C ARG A 74 1.67 -5.86 -16.20
N ARG A 75 1.68 -6.65 -17.29
CA ARG A 75 0.73 -6.46 -18.40
C ARG A 75 -0.73 -6.75 -18.00
N ARG A 76 -0.94 -7.68 -17.06
CA ARG A 76 -2.25 -8.10 -16.52
C ARG A 76 -2.55 -7.58 -15.11
N TRP A 77 -1.71 -6.71 -14.54
CA TRP A 77 -1.92 -6.10 -13.22
C TRP A 77 -1.98 -7.09 -12.04
N VAL A 78 -1.20 -8.17 -12.14
CA VAL A 78 -1.29 -9.32 -11.24
C VAL A 78 0.09 -9.76 -10.75
N ILE A 79 0.15 -10.24 -9.52
CA ILE A 79 1.28 -10.96 -8.95
C ILE A 79 0.91 -12.44 -8.78
N HIS A 80 1.88 -13.32 -8.99
CA HIS A 80 1.76 -14.74 -8.66
C HIS A 80 2.60 -15.03 -7.44
N VAL A 81 1.97 -15.66 -6.46
CA VAL A 81 2.57 -16.00 -5.17
C VAL A 81 2.72 -17.51 -5.10
N GLU A 82 3.80 -17.96 -4.48
CA GLU A 82 4.07 -19.37 -4.20
C GLU A 82 2.97 -19.95 -3.29
N ARG A 83 2.63 -21.23 -3.46
CA ARG A 83 1.56 -21.94 -2.72
C ARG A 83 0.13 -21.42 -2.94
N ILE A 84 -0.04 -20.37 -3.74
CA ILE A 84 -1.35 -19.89 -4.18
C ILE A 84 -1.60 -20.43 -5.59
N THR A 85 -2.07 -21.67 -5.63
CA THR A 85 -2.36 -22.41 -6.84
C THR A 85 -3.82 -22.86 -6.87
N ARG A 86 -4.27 -23.22 -8.06
CA ARG A 86 -5.53 -23.92 -8.31
C ARG A 86 -5.24 -25.11 -9.23
N GLU A 87 -5.85 -26.24 -8.93
CA GLU A 87 -5.79 -27.43 -9.78
C GLU A 87 -6.71 -27.28 -10.99
N LYS A 88 -6.24 -27.78 -12.12
CA LYS A 88 -7.04 -27.98 -13.33
C LYS A 88 -7.64 -29.38 -13.31
N VAL A 89 -8.65 -29.62 -14.16
CA VAL A 89 -9.29 -30.94 -14.35
C VAL A 89 -8.27 -32.01 -14.77
N ASN A 90 -7.18 -31.63 -15.45
CA ASN A 90 -6.10 -32.53 -15.85
C ASN A 90 -5.05 -32.80 -14.75
N GLY A 91 -5.30 -32.41 -13.49
CA GLY A 91 -4.39 -32.62 -12.35
C GLY A 91 -3.21 -31.65 -12.26
N SER A 92 -2.95 -30.82 -13.28
CA SER A 92 -1.86 -29.83 -13.22
C SER A 92 -2.26 -28.60 -12.37
N THR A 93 -1.28 -28.03 -11.64
CA THR A 93 -1.50 -26.82 -10.82
C THR A 93 -1.11 -25.55 -11.58
N VAL A 94 -1.87 -24.47 -11.40
CA VAL A 94 -1.56 -23.15 -11.96
C VAL A 94 -1.65 -22.09 -10.87
N ASN A 95 -0.70 -21.15 -10.87
CA ASN A 95 -0.70 -20.04 -9.92
C ASN A 95 -1.89 -19.12 -10.15
N VAL A 96 -2.61 -18.81 -9.07
CA VAL A 96 -3.69 -17.83 -9.13
C VAL A 96 -3.12 -16.42 -9.07
N GLY A 97 -3.71 -15.56 -9.89
CA GLY A 97 -3.34 -14.15 -9.95
C GLY A 97 -3.95 -13.35 -8.81
N ILE A 98 -3.12 -12.66 -8.03
CA ILE A 98 -3.57 -11.74 -6.97
C ILE A 98 -3.17 -10.30 -7.32
N ASN A 99 -4.01 -9.33 -6.94
CA ASN A 99 -3.65 -7.92 -7.06
C ASN A 99 -2.75 -7.50 -5.88
N PRO A 100 -1.65 -6.77 -6.10
CA PRO A 100 -0.70 -6.38 -5.03
C PRO A 100 -1.34 -5.55 -3.91
N SER A 101 -2.44 -4.84 -4.16
CA SER A 101 -3.15 -4.09 -3.11
C SER A 101 -3.86 -4.97 -2.07
N LYS A 102 -4.12 -6.25 -2.38
CA LYS A 102 -4.80 -7.23 -1.50
C LYS A 102 -3.83 -7.97 -0.57
N VAL A 103 -2.56 -7.57 -0.59
CA VAL A 103 -1.44 -8.31 -0.04
C VAL A 103 -0.61 -7.37 0.83
N ILE A 104 -0.02 -7.89 1.90
CA ILE A 104 0.95 -7.18 2.75
C ILE A 104 2.32 -7.83 2.55
N VAL A 105 3.36 -7.01 2.40
CA VAL A 105 4.74 -7.50 2.34
C VAL A 105 5.25 -7.74 3.75
N THR A 106 5.71 -8.96 4.03
CA THR A 106 6.23 -9.39 5.33
C THR A 106 7.75 -9.35 5.38
N LYS A 107 8.42 -9.79 4.30
CA LYS A 107 9.88 -9.65 4.14
C LYS A 107 10.24 -9.07 2.77
N LEU A 108 11.23 -8.18 2.76
CA LEU A 108 11.70 -7.49 1.56
C LEU A 108 13.01 -8.10 1.07
N LYS A 109 13.11 -8.37 -0.24
CA LYS A 109 14.40 -8.58 -0.89
C LYS A 109 15.09 -7.22 -1.07
N LEU A 110 16.19 -7.02 -0.33
CA LEU A 110 16.97 -5.80 -0.36
C LEU A 110 18.07 -5.87 -1.43
N ASP A 111 18.09 -4.87 -2.30
CA ASP A 111 19.18 -4.58 -3.25
C ASP A 111 19.60 -3.10 -3.09
N LYS A 112 20.71 -2.70 -3.74
CA LYS A 112 21.23 -1.32 -3.68
C LYS A 112 20.13 -0.29 -4.02
N ASP A 113 19.38 -0.55 -5.08
CA ASP A 113 18.32 0.36 -5.55
C ASP A 113 17.10 0.39 -4.62
N ARG A 114 16.80 -0.70 -3.91
CA ARG A 114 15.69 -0.75 -2.93
C ARG A 114 16.04 0.06 -1.72
N LYS A 115 17.27 -0.08 -1.23
CA LYS A 115 17.77 0.71 -0.09
C LYS A 115 17.70 2.19 -0.43
N ALA A 116 18.23 2.59 -1.58
CA ALA A 116 18.14 3.97 -2.07
C ALA A 116 16.67 4.46 -2.21
N LEU A 117 15.77 3.61 -2.71
CA LEU A 117 14.35 3.95 -2.83
C LEU A 117 13.68 4.12 -1.46
N LEU A 118 13.97 3.23 -0.50
CA LEU A 118 13.43 3.27 0.86
C LEU A 118 13.92 4.53 1.58
N GLU A 119 15.22 4.82 1.54
CA GLU A 119 15.80 6.02 2.13
C GLU A 119 15.20 7.30 1.54
N ARG A 120 15.09 7.38 0.21
CA ARG A 120 14.47 8.53 -0.47
C ARG A 120 13.01 8.71 -0.03
N LYS A 121 12.24 7.62 0.08
CA LYS A 121 10.85 7.68 0.54
C LYS A 121 10.75 8.06 2.02
N ALA A 122 11.64 7.55 2.86
CA ALA A 122 11.69 7.87 4.29
C ALA A 122 12.00 9.35 4.51
N LYS A 123 13.02 9.90 3.83
CA LYS A 123 13.35 11.34 3.85
C LYS A 123 12.19 12.20 3.38
N GLY A 124 11.54 11.80 2.27
CA GLY A 124 10.35 12.51 1.77
C GLY A 124 9.18 12.50 2.74
N ARG A 125 9.04 11.44 3.56
CA ARG A 125 8.01 11.38 4.62
C ARG A 125 8.38 12.23 5.83
N ALA A 126 9.64 12.17 6.28
CA ALA A 126 10.13 12.98 7.40
C ALA A 126 9.93 14.48 7.16
N THR A 127 10.36 14.97 6.00
CA THR A 127 10.16 16.38 5.62
C THR A 127 8.69 16.78 5.55
N ALA A 128 7.80 15.87 5.15
CA ALA A 128 6.35 16.12 5.16
C ALA A 128 5.79 16.13 6.59
N THR A 129 6.27 15.28 7.49
CA THR A 129 5.86 15.27 8.90
C THR A 129 6.36 16.50 9.64
N ASP A 130 7.58 16.98 9.38
CA ASP A 130 8.13 18.19 10.01
C ASP A 130 7.34 19.44 9.58
N LYS A 131 7.02 19.54 8.28
CA LYS A 131 6.14 20.60 7.75
C LYS A 131 4.70 20.53 8.25
N ALA A 132 4.23 19.34 8.61
CA ALA A 132 2.90 19.15 9.20
C ALA A 132 2.89 19.46 10.70
N LYS A 133 3.98 19.17 11.41
CA LYS A 133 4.16 19.48 12.84
C LYS A 133 4.20 20.99 13.10
N GLY A 134 4.70 21.78 12.16
CA GLY A 134 4.61 23.25 12.21
C GLY A 134 3.19 23.82 12.02
N LYS A 135 2.17 23.00 11.74
CA LYS A 135 0.78 23.45 11.55
C LYS A 135 -0.15 23.12 12.72
N PHE A 136 0.25 22.24 13.64
CA PHE A 136 -0.51 21.91 14.84
C PHE A 136 0.46 21.67 15.98
N SER A 137 0.43 22.55 16.99
CA SER A 137 1.17 22.35 18.23
C SER A 137 0.50 21.25 19.06
N ALA A 138 1.24 20.61 19.97
CA ALA A 138 0.67 19.60 20.86
C ALA A 138 -0.39 20.19 21.81
N GLU A 139 -0.35 21.50 22.05
CA GLU A 139 -1.30 22.25 22.88
C GLU A 139 -2.66 22.39 22.17
N ASP A 140 -2.69 22.58 20.85
CA ASP A 140 -3.93 22.67 20.05
C ASP A 140 -4.71 21.34 20.00
N VAL A 141 -3.99 20.21 20.04
CA VAL A 141 -4.60 18.87 20.03
C VAL A 141 -5.17 18.50 21.41
N ALA A 142 -4.55 18.98 22.50
CA ALA A 142 -5.08 18.81 23.85
C ALA A 142 -6.33 19.66 24.10
N ALA A 143 -6.37 20.89 23.57
CA ALA A 143 -7.53 21.78 23.67
C ALA A 143 -8.79 21.22 22.97
N ALA A 144 -8.63 20.49 21.86
CA ALA A 144 -9.75 19.85 21.16
C ALA A 144 -10.28 18.57 21.87
N GLY A 145 -9.45 17.91 22.70
CA GLY A 145 -9.84 16.70 23.44
C GLY A 145 -10.60 16.96 24.74
N ALA A 146 -10.49 18.17 25.31
CA ALA A 146 -11.15 18.53 26.56
C ALA A 146 -12.64 18.97 26.38
N GLY A 147 -13.10 19.19 25.15
CA GLY A 147 -14.44 19.71 24.85
C GLY A 147 -15.57 18.67 24.70
N ALA A 148 -15.30 17.38 24.96
CA ALA A 148 -16.30 16.32 24.84
C ALA A 148 -16.42 15.48 26.12
N ALA A 149 -16.70 16.13 27.24
CA ALA A 149 -17.36 15.46 28.36
C ALA A 149 -18.87 15.46 28.06
N ALA A 150 -19.44 14.28 27.78
CA ALA A 150 -20.88 14.11 27.68
C ALA A 150 -21.52 14.49 29.03
N PRO A 151 -22.55 15.35 29.08
CA PRO A 151 -23.29 15.57 30.31
C PRO A 151 -24.03 14.29 30.68
N SER A 152 -23.93 13.90 31.95
CA SER A 152 -24.62 12.77 32.54
C SER A 152 -26.14 12.93 32.45
N LEU A 153 -26.84 11.82 32.21
CA LEU A 153 -28.29 11.62 32.24
C LEU A 153 -28.90 11.83 33.65
N GLY A 154 -28.65 12.98 34.26
CA GLY A 154 -28.99 13.24 35.67
C GLY A 154 -29.65 14.57 35.98
N GLU A 155 -29.85 15.47 35.01
CA GLU A 155 -30.50 16.77 35.27
C GLU A 155 -31.36 17.18 34.06
N ILE A 156 -32.57 16.61 33.98
CA ILE A 156 -33.71 17.22 33.32
C ILE A 156 -34.89 17.04 34.29
N ASP A 157 -35.06 18.01 35.16
CA ASP A 157 -36.37 18.51 35.64
C ASP A 157 -36.52 19.94 35.11
#